data_AF-Q7NLA7-F1
#
_entry.id   AF-Q7NLA7-F1
#
_cell.length_a   1.000
_cell.length_b   1.000
_cell.length_c   1.000
_cell.angle_alpha   90.00
_cell.angle_beta   90.00
_cell.angle_gamma   90.00
#
_symmetry.space_group_name_H-M   'P 1'
#
loop_
_entity.id
_entity.type
_entity.pdbx_description
1 polymer ?
#
loop_
_entity_poly.entity_id
_entity_poly.type
_entity_poly.pdbx_seq_one_letter_code
_entity_poly.pdbx_strand_id
1 'polypeptide(L)'
;MHLRVANRRKDFHHKTAVKLLAKSKVIAHEDLNIQGLASTRLAKSVSDAGWGQFITILTNKAARAGCLVIAVNPNGTTQMCSGCDTQVPKTLGERWHSCPRCGLELNRDQNAARNIKSRAVGHPVPARGGYRSTVPTNREACALC
;
A
#
# COMPACT_ATOMS: atom_id res chain seq x y z
N MET A 1 0.91 28.13 12.06
CA MET A 1 0.73 27.64 10.66
C MET A 1 0.82 26.12 10.55
N HIS A 2 1.81 25.46 11.17
CA HIS A 2 2.02 23.99 11.07
C HIS A 2 0.84 23.12 11.54
N LEU A 3 0.15 23.49 12.62
CA LEU A 3 -1.01 22.75 13.12
C LEU A 3 -2.17 22.68 12.10
N ARG A 4 -2.41 23.78 11.36
CA ARG A 4 -3.50 23.85 10.38
C ARG A 4 -3.26 22.92 9.20
N VAL A 5 -2.03 22.84 8.71
CA VAL A 5 -1.62 21.95 7.63
C VAL A 5 -1.74 20.48 8.07
N ALA A 6 -1.23 20.16 9.26
CA ALA A 6 -1.33 18.83 9.84
C ALA A 6 -2.79 18.36 10.01
N ASN A 7 -3.66 19.25 10.52
CA ASN A 7 -5.08 18.95 10.68
C ASN A 7 -5.79 18.74 9.35
N ARG A 8 -5.47 19.54 8.31
CA ARG A 8 -6.07 19.39 6.98
C ARG A 8 -5.64 18.08 6.31
N ARG A 9 -4.39 17.66 6.48
CA ARG A 9 -3.91 16.36 6.00
C ARG A 9 -4.61 15.21 6.72
N LYS A 10 -4.74 15.28 8.04
CA LYS A 10 -5.44 14.27 8.84
C LYS A 10 -6.92 14.16 8.46
N ASP A 11 -7.60 15.28 8.24
CA ASP A 11 -8.99 15.31 7.75
C ASP A 11 -9.11 14.65 6.37
N PHE A 12 -8.20 14.99 5.44
CA PHE A 12 -8.14 14.34 4.13
C PHE A 12 -7.96 12.83 4.24
N HIS A 13 -7.04 12.34 5.09
CA HIS A 13 -6.84 10.91 5.32
C HIS A 13 -8.09 10.22 5.86
N HIS A 14 -8.77 10.82 6.85
CA HIS A 14 -10.00 10.27 7.40
C HIS A 14 -11.12 10.18 6.35
N LYS A 15 -11.33 11.25 5.56
CA LYS A 15 -12.34 11.27 4.49
C LYS A 15 -12.04 10.26 3.40
N THR A 16 -10.78 10.15 2.99
CA THR A 16 -10.35 9.18 1.97
C THR A 16 -10.53 7.75 2.45
N ALA A 17 -10.16 7.44 3.70
CA ALA A 17 -10.37 6.11 4.27
C ALA A 17 -11.86 5.71 4.30
N VAL A 18 -12.75 6.61 4.72
CA VAL A 18 -14.19 6.36 4.71
C VAL A 18 -14.70 6.10 3.28
N LYS A 19 -14.27 6.91 2.30
CA LYS A 19 -14.66 6.72 0.89
C LYS A 19 -14.21 5.38 0.32
N LEU A 20 -13.01 4.91 0.68
CA LEU A 20 -12.51 3.61 0.22
C LEU A 20 -13.30 2.45 0.86
N LEU A 21 -13.53 2.51 2.18
CA LEU A 21 -14.24 1.47 2.91
C LEU A 21 -15.73 1.39 2.57
N ALA A 22 -16.32 2.48 2.08
CA ALA A 22 -17.68 2.48 1.54
C ALA A 22 -17.78 1.70 0.22
N LYS A 23 -16.69 1.61 -0.56
CA LYS A 23 -16.66 0.97 -1.89
C LYS A 23 -16.23 -0.48 -1.85
N SER A 24 -15.43 -0.88 -0.85
CA SER A 24 -14.89 -2.24 -0.77
C SER A 24 -14.76 -2.71 0.68
N LYS A 25 -15.02 -4.00 0.90
CA LYS A 25 -14.77 -4.68 2.18
C LYS A 25 -13.31 -5.10 2.36
N VAL A 26 -12.55 -5.15 1.27
CA VAL A 26 -11.12 -5.53 1.28
C VAL A 26 -10.35 -4.48 0.49
N ILE A 27 -9.33 -3.91 1.11
CA ILE A 27 -8.43 -2.93 0.49
C ILE A 27 -7.02 -3.50 0.55
N ALA A 28 -6.38 -3.65 -0.60
CA ALA A 28 -4.99 -4.07 -0.67
C ALA A 28 -4.07 -2.87 -0.98
N HIS A 29 -2.89 -2.85 -0.39
CA HIS A 29 -1.84 -1.86 -0.67
C HIS A 29 -0.46 -2.50 -0.64
N GLU A 30 0.51 -1.82 -1.22
CA GLU A 30 1.92 -2.21 -1.14
C GLU A 30 2.46 -2.03 0.28
N ASP A 31 3.21 -3.02 0.77
CA ASP A 31 3.98 -2.95 2.01
C ASP A 31 5.30 -2.21 1.77
N LEU A 32 5.21 -0.92 1.46
CA LEU A 32 6.39 -0.09 1.22
C LEU A 32 7.13 0.17 2.52
N ASN A 33 8.46 0.11 2.48
CA ASN A 33 9.29 0.63 3.56
C ASN A 33 9.22 2.18 3.56
N ILE A 34 8.18 2.72 4.18
CA ILE A 34 7.91 4.17 4.23
C ILE A 34 9.06 4.92 4.89
N GLN A 35 9.68 4.35 5.94
CA GLN A 35 10.84 4.94 6.61
C GLN A 35 12.05 5.01 5.68
N GLY A 36 12.33 3.93 4.95
CA GLY A 36 13.38 3.89 3.94
C GLY A 36 13.12 4.88 2.80
N LEU A 37 11.88 4.99 2.31
CA LEU A 37 11.54 5.99 1.28
C LEU A 37 11.69 7.42 1.81
N ALA A 38 11.39 7.65 3.09
CA ALA A 38 11.53 8.93 3.75
C ALA A 38 12.99 9.38 3.95
N SER A 39 13.98 8.52 3.77
CA SER A 39 15.41 8.87 3.80
C SER A 39 16.05 9.03 2.41
N THR A 40 15.26 8.87 1.33
CA THR A 40 15.75 9.00 -0.05
C THR A 40 15.43 10.37 -0.65
N ARG A 41 15.73 10.56 -1.94
CA ARG A 41 15.30 11.72 -2.74
C ARG A 41 13.77 11.91 -2.78
N LEU A 42 12.99 10.92 -2.36
CA LEU A 42 11.52 10.97 -2.27
C LEU A 42 11.02 11.47 -0.91
N ALA A 43 11.91 11.77 0.04
CA ALA A 43 11.59 12.13 1.42
C ALA A 43 10.48 13.18 1.55
N LYS A 44 10.59 14.26 0.78
CA LYS A 44 9.61 15.35 0.79
C LYS A 44 8.23 14.87 0.33
N SER A 45 8.16 14.17 -0.80
CA SER A 45 6.89 13.69 -1.36
C SER A 45 6.22 12.66 -0.45
N VAL A 46 6.99 11.77 0.17
CA VAL A 46 6.49 10.77 1.15
C VAL A 46 5.95 11.48 2.40
N SER A 47 6.69 12.46 2.92
CA SER A 47 6.32 13.21 4.12
C SER A 47 5.09 14.09 3.89
N ASP A 48 5.01 14.76 2.74
CA ASP A 48 3.88 15.60 2.38
C ASP A 48 2.60 14.78 2.23
N ALA A 49 2.69 13.61 1.58
CA ALA A 49 1.57 12.70 1.40
C ALA A 49 1.12 12.03 2.72
N GLY A 50 2.05 11.83 3.67
CA GLY A 50 1.76 11.28 5.00
C GLY A 50 1.27 9.83 4.96
N TRP A 51 1.88 8.99 4.13
CA TRP A 51 1.43 7.61 3.87
C TRP A 51 1.30 6.76 5.14
N GLY A 52 2.26 6.84 6.06
CA GLY A 52 2.21 6.07 7.31
C GLY A 52 0.99 6.45 8.17
N GLN A 53 0.70 7.74 8.29
CA GLN A 53 -0.49 8.22 8.99
C GLN A 53 -1.78 7.74 8.30
N PHE A 54 -1.82 7.77 6.97
CA PHE A 54 -2.98 7.32 6.21
C PHE A 54 -3.24 5.82 6.39
N ILE A 55 -2.21 4.97 6.29
CA ILE A 55 -2.33 3.52 6.47
C ILE A 55 -2.85 3.21 7.89
N THR A 56 -2.27 3.85 8.92
CA THR A 56 -2.75 3.69 10.31
C THR A 56 -4.23 4.08 10.46
N ILE A 57 -4.66 5.19 9.87
CA ILE A 57 -6.06 5.62 9.90
C ILE A 57 -6.96 4.62 9.17
N LEU A 58 -6.53 4.15 7.99
CA LEU A 58 -7.27 3.21 7.16
C LEU A 58 -7.47 1.87 7.87
N THR A 59 -6.39 1.28 8.40
CA THR A 59 -6.43 0.00 9.13
C THR A 59 -7.33 0.07 10.35
N ASN A 60 -7.24 1.15 11.15
CA ASN A 60 -8.10 1.32 12.31
C ASN A 60 -9.58 1.45 11.94
N LYS A 61 -9.90 2.22 10.88
CA LYS A 61 -11.30 2.36 10.42
C LYS A 61 -11.82 1.07 9.80
N ALA A 62 -10.98 0.34 9.07
CA ALA A 62 -11.33 -0.93 8.46
C ALA A 62 -11.69 -1.96 9.54
N ALA A 63 -10.85 -2.10 10.57
CA ALA A 63 -11.10 -3.00 11.70
C ALA A 63 -12.45 -2.70 12.39
N ARG A 64 -12.75 -1.42 12.62
CA ARG A 64 -14.04 -0.99 13.20
C ARG A 64 -15.25 -1.25 12.30
N ALA A 65 -15.05 -1.26 10.98
CA ALA A 65 -16.10 -1.49 9.99
C ALA A 65 -16.26 -2.97 9.59
N GLY A 66 -15.46 -3.87 10.17
CA GLY A 66 -15.40 -5.27 9.76
C GLY A 66 -14.83 -5.46 8.35
N CYS A 67 -14.01 -4.51 7.88
CA CYS A 67 -13.30 -4.56 6.60
C CYS A 67 -11.83 -4.97 6.81
N LEU A 68 -11.18 -5.38 5.73
CA LEU A 68 -9.79 -5.82 5.73
C LEU A 68 -8.89 -4.84 4.98
N VAL A 69 -7.69 -4.69 5.51
CA VAL A 69 -6.58 -4.01 4.85
C VAL A 69 -5.44 -5.01 4.73
N ILE A 70 -4.98 -5.28 3.51
CA ILE A 70 -3.98 -6.29 3.20
C ILE A 70 -2.74 -5.59 2.63
N ALA A 71 -1.62 -5.74 3.31
CA ALA A 71 -0.33 -5.32 2.81
C ALA A 71 0.26 -6.45 1.94
N VAL A 72 0.71 -6.14 0.73
CA VAL A 72 1.31 -7.11 -0.20
C VAL A 72 2.75 -6.72 -0.52
N ASN A 73 3.57 -7.70 -0.90
CA ASN A 73 4.94 -7.46 -1.34
C ASN A 73 4.97 -6.40 -2.47
N PRO A 74 5.73 -5.29 -2.33
CA PRO A 74 5.80 -4.22 -3.32
C PRO A 74 6.68 -4.56 -4.53
N ASN A 75 7.52 -5.60 -4.44
CA ASN A 75 8.57 -5.84 -5.43
C ASN A 75 7.98 -6.13 -6.82
N GLY A 76 8.36 -5.31 -7.79
CA GLY A 76 7.98 -5.46 -9.19
C GLY A 76 6.52 -5.15 -9.52
N THR A 77 5.68 -4.71 -8.60
CA THR A 77 4.24 -4.43 -8.87
C THR A 77 4.01 -3.48 -10.04
N THR A 78 4.88 -2.49 -10.23
CA THR A 78 4.82 -1.52 -11.34
C THR A 78 5.48 -2.01 -12.64
N GLN A 79 6.35 -3.01 -12.55
CA GLN A 79 7.12 -3.53 -13.67
C GLN A 79 6.51 -4.80 -14.27
N MET A 80 5.97 -5.70 -13.44
CA MET A 80 5.32 -6.93 -13.87
C MET A 80 4.04 -6.61 -14.63
N CYS A 81 3.85 -7.23 -15.80
CA CYS A 81 2.62 -7.09 -16.56
C CYS A 81 1.48 -7.85 -15.89
N SER A 82 0.40 -7.15 -15.56
CA SER A 82 -0.79 -7.77 -14.95
C SER A 82 -1.57 -8.72 -15.85
N GLY A 83 -1.23 -8.78 -17.15
CA GLY A 83 -1.88 -9.68 -18.11
C GLY A 83 -1.09 -10.96 -18.43
N CYS A 84 0.22 -10.98 -18.21
CA CYS A 84 1.06 -12.12 -18.62
C CYS A 84 2.33 -12.33 -17.77
N ASP A 85 2.45 -11.62 -16.65
CA ASP A 85 3.56 -11.70 -15.71
C ASP A 85 4.96 -11.45 -16.30
N THR A 86 5.04 -10.86 -17.49
CA THR A 86 6.33 -10.45 -18.07
C THR A 86 6.83 -9.21 -17.35
N GLN A 87 8.09 -9.21 -16.93
CA GLN A 87 8.71 -7.99 -16.42
C GLN A 87 8.91 -6.99 -17.56
N VAL A 88 8.39 -5.78 -17.36
CA VAL A 88 8.58 -4.64 -18.24
C VAL A 88 9.34 -3.57 -17.43
N PRO A 89 10.69 -3.56 -17.48
CA PRO A 89 11.49 -2.57 -16.77
C PRO A 89 11.10 -1.16 -17.18
N LYS A 90 11.01 -0.26 -16.20
CA LYS A 90 10.65 1.14 -16.42
C LYS A 90 11.13 2.01 -15.27
N THR A 91 11.44 3.25 -15.57
CA THR A 91 11.80 4.30 -14.62
C THR A 91 10.58 4.87 -13.91
N LEU A 92 10.79 5.66 -12.84
CA LEU A 92 9.70 6.33 -12.13
C LEU A 92 8.94 7.36 -12.99
N GLY A 93 9.60 7.93 -14.01
CA GLY A 93 9.01 8.91 -14.93
C GLY A 93 8.11 8.28 -15.98
N GLU A 94 8.28 6.99 -16.27
CA GLU A 94 7.42 6.26 -17.20
C GLU A 94 6.07 5.96 -16.54
N ARG A 95 5.02 6.58 -17.07
CA ARG A 95 3.64 6.52 -16.53
C ARG A 95 2.74 5.56 -17.31
N TRP A 96 3.18 5.10 -18.47
CA TRP A 96 2.48 4.15 -19.31
C TRP A 96 3.11 2.76 -19.19
N HIS A 97 2.27 1.72 -19.29
CA HIS A 97 2.69 0.33 -19.32
C HIS A 97 2.27 -0.24 -20.68
N SER A 98 3.23 -0.49 -21.55
CA SER A 98 3.05 -1.24 -22.80
C SER A 98 3.82 -2.55 -22.69
N CYS A 99 3.10 -3.68 -22.65
CA CYS A 99 3.72 -4.99 -22.54
C CYS A 99 4.09 -5.55 -23.92
N PRO A 100 5.38 -5.83 -24.19
CA PRO A 100 5.81 -6.35 -25.49
C PRO A 100 5.42 -7.82 -25.71
N ARG A 101 5.06 -8.57 -24.65
CA ARG A 101 4.68 -9.99 -24.76
C ARG A 101 3.21 -10.16 -25.11
N CYS A 102 2.31 -9.52 -24.38
CA CYS A 102 0.86 -9.72 -24.54
C CYS A 102 0.11 -8.51 -25.14
N GLY A 103 0.81 -7.42 -25.45
CA GLY A 103 0.21 -6.22 -26.03
C GLY A 103 -0.64 -5.39 -25.05
N LEU A 104 -0.63 -5.71 -23.75
CA LEU A 104 -1.40 -4.96 -22.75
C LEU A 104 -0.90 -3.50 -22.66
N GLU A 105 -1.82 -2.54 -22.84
CA GLU A 105 -1.55 -1.11 -22.72
C GLU A 105 -2.46 -0.45 -21.67
N LEU A 106 -1.87 0.20 -20.66
CA LEU A 106 -2.60 0.96 -19.65
C LEU A 106 -1.69 1.88 -18.83
N ASN A 107 -2.29 2.70 -17.98
CA ASN A 107 -1.54 3.47 -17.00
C ASN A 107 -0.78 2.54 -16.02
N ARG A 108 0.47 2.89 -15.71
CA ARG A 108 1.33 2.12 -14.80
C ARG A 108 0.68 1.86 -13.44
N ASP A 109 -0.01 2.83 -12.88
CA ASP A 109 -0.63 2.69 -11.55
C ASP A 109 -1.86 1.78 -11.61
N GLN A 110 -2.57 1.73 -12.75
CA GLN A 110 -3.64 0.76 -12.96
C GLN A 110 -3.09 -0.67 -13.10
N ASN A 111 -1.97 -0.84 -13.81
CA ASN A 111 -1.27 -2.13 -13.88
C ASN A 111 -0.81 -2.58 -12.49
N ALA A 112 -0.20 -1.67 -11.72
CA ALA A 112 0.21 -1.96 -10.35
C ALA A 112 -0.98 -2.32 -9.45
N ALA A 113 -2.09 -1.60 -9.53
CA ALA A 113 -3.30 -1.92 -8.78
C ALA A 113 -3.85 -3.32 -9.08
N ARG A 114 -3.80 -3.77 -10.35
CA ARG A 114 -4.18 -5.14 -10.73
C ARG A 114 -3.24 -6.18 -10.12
N ASN A 115 -1.94 -5.95 -10.15
CA ASN A 115 -0.96 -6.82 -9.51
C ASN A 115 -1.13 -6.90 -7.99
N ILE A 116 -1.35 -5.75 -7.33
CA ILE A 116 -1.62 -5.66 -5.89
C ILE A 116 -2.88 -6.45 -5.54
N LYS A 117 -3.96 -6.27 -6.32
CA LYS A 117 -5.21 -7.03 -6.15
C LYS A 117 -4.97 -8.53 -6.28
N SER A 118 -4.25 -8.96 -7.33
CA SER A 118 -3.93 -10.38 -7.57
C SER A 118 -3.16 -10.98 -6.39
N ARG A 119 -2.13 -10.28 -5.90
CA ARG A 119 -1.33 -10.72 -4.73
C ARG A 119 -2.13 -10.79 -3.43
N ALA A 120 -3.22 -10.05 -3.32
CA ALA A 120 -4.09 -10.08 -2.14
C ALA A 120 -5.10 -11.24 -2.17
N VAL A 121 -5.29 -11.92 -3.31
CA VAL A 121 -6.18 -13.09 -3.41
C VAL A 121 -5.58 -14.25 -2.61
N GLY A 122 -6.43 -14.97 -1.86
CA GLY A 122 -6.00 -16.12 -1.04
C GLY A 122 -5.46 -15.75 0.34
N HIS A 123 -5.35 -14.47 0.68
CA HIS A 123 -5.06 -14.06 2.06
C HIS A 123 -6.28 -14.37 2.95
N PRO A 124 -6.08 -15.03 4.10
CA PRO A 124 -7.16 -15.38 5.00
C PRO A 124 -7.85 -14.10 5.51
N VAL A 125 -9.18 -14.11 5.44
CA VAL A 125 -10.01 -13.10 6.10
C VAL A 125 -9.96 -13.40 7.60
N PRO A 126 -9.37 -12.55 8.47
CA PRO A 126 -9.50 -12.78 9.90
C PRO A 126 -10.99 -12.74 10.23
N ALA A 127 -11.50 -13.87 10.73
CA ALA A 127 -12.79 -13.92 11.40
C ALA A 127 -12.77 -12.82 12.48
N ARG A 128 -13.82 -12.00 12.50
CA ARG A 128 -14.01 -10.79 13.32
C ARG A 128 -13.06 -10.73 14.54
N GLY A 129 -12.11 -9.78 14.54
CA GLY A 129 -11.42 -9.34 15.77
C GLY A 129 -9.96 -9.76 15.98
N GLY A 130 -9.24 -10.28 14.98
CA GLY A 130 -7.81 -10.60 15.13
C GLY A 130 -6.89 -9.86 14.16
N TYR A 131 -6.26 -8.77 14.60
CA TYR A 131 -5.16 -8.14 13.85
C TYR A 131 -3.86 -8.90 14.12
N ARG A 132 -3.37 -9.67 13.13
CA ARG A 132 -1.95 -10.08 13.09
C ARG A 132 -1.20 -9.02 12.29
N SER A 133 -0.48 -8.18 13.02
CA SER A 133 0.64 -7.40 12.49
C SER A 133 1.62 -8.36 11.81
N THR A 134 1.81 -8.29 10.50
CA THR A 134 2.89 -9.00 9.80
C THR A 134 4.20 -8.20 9.86
N VAL A 135 4.44 -7.47 10.96
CA VAL A 135 5.77 -6.96 11.25
C VAL A 135 6.64 -8.18 11.61
N PRO A 136 7.74 -8.46 10.88
CA PRO A 136 8.71 -9.43 11.35
C PRO A 136 9.34 -8.86 12.62
N THR A 137 8.95 -9.39 13.78
CA THR A 137 9.71 -9.19 14.99
C THR A 137 11.00 -9.98 14.83
N ASN A 138 12.08 -9.28 14.49
CA ASN A 138 13.43 -9.77 14.73
C ASN A 138 13.54 -10.11 16.23
N ARG A 139 13.43 -11.39 16.55
CA ARG A 139 13.76 -11.94 17.86
C ARG A 139 15.27 -12.14 17.90
N GLU A 140 15.97 -11.07 18.22
CA GLU A 140 17.20 -11.15 19.00
C GLU A 140 16.91 -10.45 20.33
N ALA A 141 16.26 -11.19 21.22
CA ALA A 141 16.16 -10.83 22.63
C ALA A 141 17.19 -11.66 23.38
N CYS A 142 18.30 -10.99 23.72
CA CYS A 142 18.87 -10.99 25.06
C CYS A 142 18.81 -12.34 25.79
N ALA A 143 19.82 -13.18 25.56
CA ALA A 143 20.28 -14.08 26.60
C ALA A 143 20.96 -13.22 27.68
N LEU A 144 20.48 -13.32 28.92
CA LEU A 144 21.25 -13.36 30.16
C LEU A 144 20.25 -13.44 31.32
N CYS A 145 20.02 -14.70 31.72
CA CYS A 145 19.98 -15.06 33.13
C CYS A 145 21.43 -15.28 33.58
#